data_AF-A0A2N9NWZ0-F1
#
_entry.id   AF-A0A2N9NWZ0-F1
#
_cell.length_a   1.000
_cell.length_b   1.000
_cell.length_c   1.000
_cell.angle_alpha   90.00
_cell.angle_beta   90.00
_cell.angle_gamma   90.00
#
_symmetry.space_group_name_H-M   'P 1'
#
loop_
_entity.id
_entity.type
_entity.pdbx_description
1 polymer ?
#
loop_
_entity_poly.entity_id
_entity_poly.type
_entity_poly.pdbx_seq_one_letter_code
_entity_poly.pdbx_strand_id
1 'polypeptide(L)'
;MEIVPLAGNTVLLKVDCDFKNRTDKEYFFYSLDGQKWTAIGKPLQMTYTLPHFMGYRFALFNYATKAPGGFVDFDYFRVSEKITGGDQASTAQVQK
;
A
#
# COMPACT_ATOMS: atom_id res chain seq x y z
N MET A 1 5.25 -13.18 8.83
CA MET A 1 5.06 -13.17 7.37
C MET A 1 3.67 -13.70 7.13
N GLU A 2 2.81 -12.93 6.48
CA GLU A 2 1.44 -13.31 6.19
C GLU A 2 1.35 -13.79 4.74
N ILE A 3 0.57 -14.84 4.48
CA ILE A 3 0.44 -15.46 3.16
C ILE A 3 -1.05 -15.67 2.90
N VAL A 4 -1.52 -15.17 1.76
CA VAL A 4 -2.91 -15.31 1.33
C VAL A 4 -2.93 -16.05 -0.01
N PRO A 5 -3.67 -17.17 -0.13
CA PRO A 5 -3.83 -17.86 -1.41
C PRO A 5 -4.55 -16.98 -2.44
N LEU A 6 -4.02 -16.93 -3.66
CA LEU A 6 -4.65 -16.29 -4.79
C LEU A 6 -5.27 -17.37 -5.68
N ALA A 7 -6.60 -17.42 -5.77
CA ALA A 7 -7.32 -18.39 -6.60
C ALA A 7 -7.49 -17.94 -8.06
N GLY A 8 -7.40 -16.63 -8.32
CA GLY A 8 -7.55 -16.03 -9.66
C GLY A 8 -6.24 -15.53 -10.25
N ASN A 9 -6.32 -14.82 -11.38
CA ASN A 9 -5.16 -14.26 -12.08
C ASN A 9 -4.98 -12.74 -11.83
N THR A 10 -5.86 -12.14 -11.03
CA THR A 10 -5.90 -10.70 -10.79
C THR A 10 -5.97 -10.43 -9.30
N VAL A 11 -5.21 -9.43 -8.86
CA VAL A 11 -5.24 -8.90 -7.51
C VAL A 11 -5.11 -7.38 -7.59
N LEU A 12 -5.88 -6.67 -6.77
CA LEU A 12 -5.65 -5.23 -6.57
C LEU A 12 -4.82 -5.04 -5.32
N LEU A 13 -3.84 -4.15 -5.41
CA LEU A 13 -2.97 -3.78 -4.30
C LEU A 13 -3.19 -2.31 -3.98
N LYS A 14 -3.23 -1.98 -2.70
CA LYS A 14 -3.37 -0.61 -2.21
C LYS A 14 -2.41 -0.39 -1.05
N VAL A 15 -1.92 0.83 -0.97
CA VAL A 15 -1.18 1.30 0.16
C VAL A 15 -1.72 2.66 0.60
N ASP A 16 -1.94 2.81 1.90
CA ASP A 16 -2.35 4.08 2.51
C ASP A 16 -1.15 4.63 3.29
N CYS A 17 -0.78 5.89 3.03
CA CYS A 17 0.33 6.57 3.68
C CYS A 17 -0.19 7.69 4.59
N ASP A 18 0.05 7.58 5.90
CA ASP A 18 -0.29 8.59 6.88
C ASP A 18 0.94 9.42 7.28
N PHE A 19 1.04 10.60 6.68
CA PHE A 19 2.05 11.61 6.99
C PHE A 19 1.52 12.68 7.97
N LYS A 20 0.25 12.60 8.41
CA LYS A 20 -0.34 13.60 9.30
C LYS A 20 0.40 13.60 10.63
N ASN A 21 0.72 14.80 11.12
CA ASN A 21 1.46 14.99 12.37
C ASN A 21 2.80 14.23 12.42
N ARG A 22 3.44 13.97 11.27
CA ARG A 22 4.69 13.20 11.17
C ARG A 22 4.57 11.79 11.75
N THR A 23 3.38 11.19 11.65
CA THR A 23 3.15 9.81 12.06
C THR A 23 4.00 8.86 11.21
N ASP A 24 4.15 9.19 9.93
CA ASP A 24 5.00 8.50 8.96
C ASP A 24 4.73 6.98 8.95
N LYS A 25 3.43 6.61 8.93
CA LYS A 25 2.99 5.21 8.90
C LYS A 25 2.40 4.84 7.55
N GLU A 26 2.63 3.59 7.15
CA GLU A 26 2.11 3.03 5.92
C GLU A 26 1.35 1.74 6.19
N TYR A 27 0.23 1.54 5.51
CA TYR A 27 -0.69 0.42 5.70
C TYR A 27 -0.96 -0.25 4.35
N PHE A 28 -0.80 -1.58 4.29
CA PHE A 28 -0.93 -2.34 3.05
C PHE A 28 -2.24 -3.12 3.01
N PHE A 29 -2.85 -3.16 1.82
CA PHE A 29 -4.12 -3.85 1.58
C PHE A 29 -4.09 -4.57 0.24
N TYR A 30 -4.92 -5.61 0.15
CA TYR A 30 -5.22 -6.29 -1.11
C TYR A 30 -6.73 -6.42 -1.30
N SER A 31 -7.16 -6.65 -2.53
CA SER A 31 -8.53 -7.03 -2.87
C SER A 31 -8.51 -8.13 -3.93
N LEU A 32 -9.28 -9.20 -3.70
CA LEU A 32 -9.43 -10.34 -4.61
C LEU A 32 -10.74 -10.32 -5.40
N ASP A 33 -11.72 -9.55 -4.93
CA ASP A 33 -13.05 -9.40 -5.54
C ASP A 33 -13.26 -8.04 -6.22
N GLY A 34 -12.26 -7.16 -6.13
CA GLY A 34 -12.29 -5.79 -6.66
C GLY A 34 -13.16 -4.83 -5.85
N GLN A 35 -13.76 -5.27 -4.75
CA GLN A 35 -14.76 -4.52 -3.98
C GLN A 35 -14.34 -4.32 -2.52
N LYS A 36 -13.84 -5.37 -1.88
CA LYS A 36 -13.44 -5.37 -0.47
C LYS A 36 -11.93 -5.30 -0.36
N TRP A 37 -11.46 -4.38 0.48
CA TRP A 37 -10.05 -4.26 0.84
C TRP A 37 -9.79 -4.98 2.16
N THR A 38 -8.78 -5.84 2.19
CA THR A 38 -8.31 -6.55 3.38
C THR A 38 -6.90 -6.09 3.70
N ALA A 39 -6.66 -5.70 4.95
CA ALA A 39 -5.32 -5.35 5.42
C ALA A 39 -4.41 -6.57 5.42
N ILE A 40 -3.13 -6.37 5.12
CA ILE A 40 -2.13 -7.44 5.13
C ILE A 40 -0.83 -6.94 5.77
N GLY A 41 -0.27 -7.75 6.67
CA GLY A 41 0.94 -7.41 7.39
C GLY A 41 0.75 -6.35 8.48
N LYS A 42 1.87 -5.89 9.03
CA LYS A 42 1.90 -4.85 10.07
C LYS A 42 2.13 -3.48 9.42
N PRO A 43 1.66 -2.38 10.06
CA PRO A 43 2.00 -1.04 9.61
C PRO A 43 3.51 -0.86 9.53
N LEU A 44 4.00 -0.25 8.44
CA LEU A 44 5.39 0.16 8.30
C LEU A 44 5.57 1.53 8.93
N GLN A 45 6.58 1.65 9.81
CA GLN A 45 7.06 2.95 10.26
C GLN A 45 8.13 3.45 9.26
N MET A 46 7.79 4.47 8.49
CA MET A 46 8.70 5.06 7.52
C MET A 46 9.82 5.83 8.25
N THR A 47 11.02 5.73 7.71
CA THR A 47 12.22 6.43 8.18
C THR A 47 12.87 7.19 7.04
N TYR A 48 13.18 8.47 7.24
CA TYR A 48 13.92 9.28 6.29
C TYR A 48 15.41 9.22 6.62
N THR A 49 16.23 8.70 5.71
CA THR A 49 17.67 8.54 5.91
C THR A 49 18.48 9.27 4.84
N LEU A 50 19.64 9.79 5.24
CA LEU A 50 20.53 10.56 4.37
C LEU A 50 21.16 9.79 3.19
N PRO A 51 21.42 8.46 3.24
CA PRO A 51 22.04 7.76 2.12
C PRO A 51 21.26 7.82 0.80
N HIS A 52 19.93 7.92 0.86
CA HIS A 52 19.09 8.07 -0.33
C HIS A 52 18.65 9.51 -0.58
N PHE A 53 18.58 10.35 0.46
CA PHE A 53 18.16 11.77 0.39
C PHE A 53 16.91 12.00 -0.48
N MET A 54 15.93 11.10 -0.37
CA MET A 54 14.74 11.08 -1.20
C MET A 54 13.52 10.73 -0.34
N GLY A 55 12.40 11.41 -0.59
CA GLY A 55 11.12 11.03 0.00
C GLY A 55 10.67 9.65 -0.49
N TYR A 56 9.75 9.05 0.26
CA TYR A 56 9.12 7.78 -0.13
C TYR A 56 8.40 7.91 -1.48
N ARG A 57 8.41 6.82 -2.25
CA ARG A 57 7.81 6.73 -3.58
C ARG A 57 7.03 5.43 -3.71
N PHE A 58 5.92 5.47 -4.43
CA PHE A 58 5.26 4.26 -4.89
C PHE A 58 6.10 3.57 -5.96
N ALA A 59 6.14 2.24 -5.92
CA ALA A 59 6.87 1.43 -6.88
C ALA A 59 6.04 0.21 -7.30
N LEU A 60 5.91 0.02 -8.61
CA LEU A 60 5.47 -1.23 -9.22
C LEU A 60 6.73 -2.00 -9.63
N PHE A 61 6.85 -3.27 -9.21
CA PHE A 61 8.04 -4.06 -9.48
C PHE A 61 7.69 -5.51 -9.78
N ASN A 62 8.50 -6.13 -10.63
CA ASN A 62 8.48 -7.57 -10.93
C ASN A 62 9.93 -8.02 -11.13
N TYR A 63 10.38 -9.04 -10.41
CA TYR A 63 11.72 -9.60 -10.51
C TYR A 63 11.71 -11.10 -10.22
N ALA A 64 12.64 -11.84 -10.82
CA ALA A 64 12.78 -13.27 -10.64
C ALA A 64 13.92 -13.60 -9.65
N THR A 65 13.68 -14.53 -8.73
CA THR A 65 14.70 -15.04 -7.80
C THR A 65 15.26 -16.42 -8.18
N LYS A 66 14.62 -17.11 -9.13
CA LYS A 66 14.98 -18.48 -9.55
C LYS A 66 15.30 -18.58 -11.04
N ALA A 67 14.32 -18.29 -11.89
CA ALA A 67 14.46 -18.37 -13.34
C ALA A 67 13.81 -17.14 -14.00
N PRO A 68 14.49 -16.46 -14.93
CA PRO A 68 13.92 -15.31 -15.65
C PRO A 68 12.87 -15.75 -16.68
N GLY A 69 12.09 -14.80 -17.19
CA GLY A 69 11.13 -15.00 -18.29
C GLY A 69 9.65 -14.78 -17.92
N GLY A 70 9.34 -14.67 -16.63
CA GLY A 70 8.00 -14.29 -16.17
C GLY A 70 7.69 -12.80 -16.39
N PHE A 71 6.41 -12.47 -16.55
CA PHE A 71 5.92 -11.11 -16.73
C PHE A 71 4.65 -10.88 -15.87
N VAL A 72 4.28 -9.61 -15.71
CA VAL A 72 3.03 -9.18 -15.07
C VAL A 72 2.47 -8.02 -15.86
N ASP A 73 1.14 -7.93 -15.93
CA ASP A 73 0.44 -6.82 -16.57
C ASP A 73 -0.15 -5.89 -15.49
N PHE A 74 0.20 -4.60 -15.55
CA PHE A 74 -0.35 -3.58 -14.66
C PHE A 74 -1.39 -2.75 -15.41
N ASP A 75 -2.68 -3.03 -15.19
CA ASP A 75 -3.77 -2.36 -15.91
C ASP A 75 -3.85 -0.86 -15.58
N TYR A 76 -3.64 -0.48 -14.32
CA TYR A 76 -3.69 0.92 -13.89
C TYR A 76 -2.95 1.17 -12.59
N PHE A 77 -2.55 2.44 -12.42
CA PHE A 77 -2.07 3.00 -11.17
C PHE A 77 -2.93 4.21 -10.82
N ARG A 78 -3.53 4.22 -9.62
CA ARG A 78 -4.42 5.29 -9.16
C ARG A 78 -3.91 5.86 -7.85
N VAL A 79 -3.97 7.18 -7.73
CA VAL A 79 -3.58 7.92 -6.52
C VAL A 79 -4.77 8.73 -6.05
N SER A 80 -4.95 8.79 -4.72
CA SER A 80 -6.00 9.53 -4.04
C SER A 80 -5.40 10.23 -2.82
N GLU A 81 -5.89 11.42 -2.49
CA GLU A 81 -5.51 12.15 -1.28
C GLU A 81 -6.23 11.63 -0.01
N LYS A 82 -7.07 10.60 -0.15
CA LYS A 82 -7.87 10.02 0.94
C LYS A 82 -7.32 8.68 1.38
N ILE A 83 -7.07 8.56 2.68
CA ILE A 83 -6.84 7.29 3.38
C ILE A 83 -8.20 6.63 3.61
N THR A 84 -8.31 5.32 3.34
CA THR A 84 -9.59 4.58 3.42
C THR A 84 -9.50 3.30 4.26
N GLY A 85 -8.29 2.85 4.61
CA GLY A 85 -8.04 1.67 5.42
C GLY A 85 -7.21 1.92 6.68
N GLY A 86 -6.63 3.12 6.87
CA GLY A 86 -6.03 3.52 8.14
C GLY A 86 -7.10 3.71 9.24
N ASP A 87 -6.70 3.56 10.51
CA ASP A 87 -7.58 3.68 11.67
C ASP A 87 -8.59 4.84 11.52
N GLN A 88 -9.87 4.54 11.75
CA GLN A 88 -10.96 5.49 11.87
C GLN A 88 -10.76 6.35 13.13
N ALA A 89 -9.76 7.23 13.13
CA ALA A 89 -9.45 8.13 14.24
C ALA A 89 -8.88 9.46 13.71
N SER A 90 -9.72 10.27 13.06
CA SER A 90 -9.82 11.73 13.26
C SER A 90 -10.64 12.42 12.18
N THR A 91 -11.96 12.21 12.20
CA THR A 91 -12.93 13.19 11.70
C THR A 91 -13.86 13.59 12.84
N ALA A 92 -13.31 14.31 13.82
CA ALA A 92 -14.13 15.25 14.57
C ALA A 92 -14.23 16.52 13.72
N GLN A 93 -15.40 16.74 13.12
CA GLN A 93 -15.72 18.03 12.53
C GLN A 93 -15.74 19.05 13.66
N VAL A 94 -14.85 20.04 13.59
CA VAL A 94 -15.06 21.29 14.31
C VAL A 94 -15.95 22.15 13.41
N GLN A 95 -17.26 22.07 13.65
CA GLN A 95 -18.19 23.09 13.19
C GLN A 95 -17.85 24.39 13.92
N LYS A 96 -17.71 25.45 13.14
CA LYS A 96 -17.75 26.83 13.63
C LYS A 96 -19.20 27.23 13.85
#